data_AF-A0A157S672-F1
#
_entry.id   AF-A0A157S672-F1
#
_cell.length_a   1.000
_cell.length_b   1.000
_cell.length_c   1.000
_cell.angle_alpha   90.00
_cell.angle_beta   90.00
_cell.angle_gamma   90.00
#
_symmetry.space_group_name_H-M   'P 1'
#
loop_
_entity.id
_entity.type
_entity.pdbx_description
1 polymer ?
#
loop_
_entity_poly.entity_id
_entity_poly.type
_entity_poly.pdbx_seq_one_letter_code
_entity_poly.pdbx_strand_id
1 'polypeptide(L)'
;MAFGRSQRAVFKPSVYQPGKRSRRLPRWLVLLLVGIGLGAGGVLFLQTNYGPQRLTAEQSEQLHAELSASNLERQRLQAQLDETRAQRDANQTAQQQQTADLAQARERVQALTQEIAMFLDAIPPDPRGGDIGVRWGEFRQQQPGQLAYQALIMREKEGGQTFQGNITLEVSGNYKNGRRDAVTSEPIAIKLDRYTHAQGSMTLPDGFTARMVTIRVVDPQSRQQAMRIYYVRG
;
A
#
# COMPACT_ATOMS: atom_id res chain seq x y z
N MET A 1 -5.30 -139.05 -56.63
CA MET A 1 -3.84 -139.16 -56.85
C MET A 1 -3.29 -137.74 -56.78
N ALA A 2 -2.25 -137.35 -56.05
CA ALA A 2 -1.27 -138.05 -55.23
C ALA A 2 -0.78 -137.11 -54.10
N PHE A 3 -0.12 -137.70 -53.11
CA PHE A 3 0.29 -137.15 -51.83
C PHE A 3 1.52 -136.22 -51.88
N GLY A 4 1.63 -135.31 -50.91
CA GLY A 4 2.87 -134.63 -50.54
C GLY A 4 2.85 -134.26 -49.06
N ARG A 5 3.68 -134.95 -48.27
CA ARG A 5 3.62 -135.09 -46.80
C ARG A 5 4.53 -134.09 -46.08
N SER A 6 4.10 -133.71 -44.87
CA SER A 6 4.89 -133.46 -43.63
C SER A 6 6.08 -132.51 -43.64
N GLN A 7 6.12 -131.57 -42.66
CA GLN A 7 6.92 -131.72 -41.43
C GLN A 7 6.58 -130.62 -40.40
N ARG A 8 6.39 -131.04 -39.15
CA ARG A 8 6.27 -130.21 -37.94
C ARG A 8 7.67 -130.07 -37.35
N ALA A 9 8.04 -128.88 -36.89
CA ALA A 9 9.18 -128.70 -35.98
C ALA A 9 8.69 -128.09 -34.66
N VAL A 10 8.98 -128.81 -33.57
CA VAL A 10 8.75 -128.45 -32.17
C VAL A 10 10.13 -128.29 -31.53
N PHE A 11 10.43 -127.13 -30.93
CA PHE A 11 11.53 -126.93 -29.96
C PHE A 11 11.13 -125.74 -29.05
N LYS A 12 10.63 -126.00 -27.84
CA LYS A 12 11.28 -126.10 -26.50
C LYS A 12 11.62 -124.75 -25.84
N PRO A 13 11.17 -124.52 -24.58
CA PRO A 13 11.27 -123.23 -23.89
C PRO A 13 12.67 -123.05 -23.26
N SER A 14 13.23 -121.84 -23.36
CA SER A 14 14.44 -121.48 -22.64
C SER A 14 14.09 -120.76 -21.33
N VAL A 15 14.62 -121.32 -20.26
CA VAL A 15 14.60 -120.86 -18.87
C VAL A 15 15.42 -119.59 -18.74
N TYR A 16 14.82 -118.48 -18.31
CA TYR A 16 15.52 -117.45 -17.52
C TYR A 16 14.50 -116.65 -16.71
N GLN A 17 14.42 -116.99 -15.42
CA GLN A 17 13.93 -116.09 -14.37
C GLN A 17 15.19 -115.44 -13.77
N PRO A 18 15.25 -114.10 -13.64
CA PRO A 18 15.45 -113.62 -12.28
C PRO A 18 14.83 -112.25 -11.96
N GLY A 19 14.45 -112.08 -10.69
CA GLY A 19 14.73 -110.83 -9.95
C GLY A 19 13.60 -109.81 -9.83
N LYS A 20 12.89 -109.84 -8.69
CA LYS A 20 12.08 -108.71 -8.19
C LYS A 20 12.99 -107.49 -7.96
N ARG A 21 12.85 -106.42 -8.76
CA ARG A 21 13.50 -105.11 -8.54
C ARG A 21 12.55 -104.16 -7.82
N SER A 22 12.97 -103.65 -6.66
CA SER A 22 12.27 -102.60 -5.91
C SER A 22 12.07 -101.34 -6.76
N ARG A 23 10.84 -100.85 -6.87
CA ARG A 23 10.51 -99.56 -7.48
C ARG A 23 11.13 -98.42 -6.67
N ARG A 24 12.33 -97.98 -7.06
CA ARG A 24 12.82 -96.64 -6.71
C ARG A 24 12.41 -95.71 -7.84
N LEU A 25 11.63 -94.69 -7.52
CA LEU A 25 11.23 -93.65 -8.46
C LEU A 25 12.50 -93.04 -9.08
N PRO A 26 12.54 -92.86 -10.41
CA PRO A 26 13.69 -92.28 -11.08
C PRO A 26 13.99 -90.90 -10.49
N ARG A 27 15.26 -90.65 -10.14
CA ARG A 27 15.70 -89.38 -9.55
C ARG A 27 15.37 -88.16 -10.43
N TRP A 28 15.20 -88.33 -11.74
CA TRP A 28 14.73 -87.25 -12.62
C TRP A 28 13.34 -86.77 -12.23
N LEU A 29 12.41 -87.68 -11.89
CA LEU A 29 11.01 -87.33 -11.68
C LEU A 29 10.85 -86.45 -10.43
N VAL A 30 11.68 -86.70 -9.41
CA VAL A 30 11.76 -85.87 -8.21
C VAL A 30 12.30 -84.48 -8.56
N LEU A 31 13.33 -84.37 -9.41
CA LEU A 31 13.84 -83.06 -9.86
C LEU A 31 12.81 -82.28 -10.67
N LEU A 32 12.01 -82.96 -11.49
CA LEU A 32 10.95 -82.34 -12.29
C LEU A 32 9.82 -81.80 -11.39
N LEU A 33 9.37 -82.59 -10.40
CA LEU A 33 8.33 -82.14 -9.46
C LEU A 33 8.81 -81.00 -8.55
N VAL A 34 10.08 -81.02 -8.13
CA VAL A 34 10.67 -79.91 -7.36
C VAL A 34 10.80 -78.66 -8.23
N GLY A 35 11.19 -78.80 -9.50
CA GLY A 35 11.23 -77.70 -10.45
C GLY A 35 9.85 -77.07 -10.71
N ILE A 36 8.80 -77.90 -10.85
CA ILE A 36 7.42 -77.41 -11.00
C ILE A 36 6.92 -76.77 -9.70
N GLY A 37 7.24 -77.35 -8.54
CA GLY A 37 6.87 -76.78 -7.24
C GLY A 37 7.53 -75.42 -6.99
N LEU A 38 8.82 -75.29 -7.31
CA LEU A 38 9.55 -74.02 -7.27
C LEU A 38 9.06 -73.01 -8.31
N GLY A 39 8.71 -73.47 -9.52
CA GLY A 39 8.13 -72.63 -10.56
C GLY A 39 6.75 -72.09 -10.19
N ALA A 40 5.85 -72.96 -9.74
CA ALA A 40 4.50 -72.59 -9.31
C ALA A 40 4.51 -71.73 -8.03
N GLY A 41 5.38 -72.07 -7.07
CA GLY A 41 5.58 -71.28 -5.86
C GLY A 41 6.20 -69.91 -6.15
N GLY A 42 7.14 -69.82 -7.09
CA GLY A 42 7.75 -68.57 -7.52
C GLY A 42 6.76 -67.63 -8.22
N VAL A 43 5.88 -68.16 -9.08
CA VAL A 43 4.84 -67.36 -9.75
C VAL A 43 3.79 -66.88 -8.75
N LEU A 44 3.34 -67.73 -7.82
CA LEU A 44 2.39 -67.33 -6.79
C LEU A 44 2.96 -66.27 -5.85
N PHE A 45 4.24 -66.36 -5.50
CA PHE A 45 4.91 -65.37 -4.65
C PHE A 45 5.09 -64.01 -5.34
N LEU A 46 5.42 -64.00 -6.64
CA LEU A 46 5.45 -62.76 -7.42
C LEU A 46 4.06 -62.13 -7.54
N GLN A 47 3.03 -62.95 -7.72
CA GLN A 47 1.67 -62.47 -7.91
C GLN A 47 1.03 -61.95 -6.62
N THR A 48 1.36 -62.52 -5.46
CA THR A 48 0.87 -62.05 -4.15
C THR A 48 1.62 -60.83 -3.63
N ASN A 49 2.91 -60.68 -3.93
CA ASN A 49 3.72 -59.57 -3.40
C ASN A 49 3.81 -58.38 -4.37
N TYR A 50 3.55 -58.56 -5.68
CA TYR A 50 3.60 -57.52 -6.71
C TYR A 50 2.35 -57.48 -7.62
N GLY A 51 1.25 -58.13 -7.23
CA GLY A 51 -0.04 -57.94 -7.89
C GLY A 51 -0.52 -56.51 -7.71
N PRO A 52 -1.07 -55.84 -8.74
CA PRO A 52 -1.60 -54.49 -8.61
C PRO A 52 -2.67 -54.49 -7.53
N GLN A 53 -2.50 -53.63 -6.51
CA GLN A 53 -3.56 -53.34 -5.54
C GLN A 53 -4.80 -52.96 -6.33
N ARG A 54 -5.79 -53.84 -6.36
CA ARG A 54 -7.10 -53.51 -6.92
C ARG A 54 -7.68 -52.49 -5.95
N LEU A 55 -7.59 -51.20 -6.28
CA LEU A 55 -8.35 -50.18 -5.59
C LEU A 55 -9.79 -50.70 -5.54
N THR A 56 -10.29 -50.97 -4.34
CA THR A 56 -11.72 -51.22 -4.17
C THR A 56 -12.46 -50.00 -4.71
N ALA A 57 -13.66 -50.17 -5.27
CA ALA A 57 -14.40 -49.06 -5.88
C ALA A 57 -14.49 -47.84 -4.94
N GLU A 58 -14.60 -48.07 -3.62
CA GLU A 58 -14.56 -47.06 -2.57
C GLU A 58 -13.24 -46.27 -2.49
N GLN A 59 -12.07 -46.90 -2.64
CA GLN A 59 -10.78 -46.21 -2.61
C GLN A 59 -10.59 -45.30 -3.83
N SER A 60 -11.06 -45.75 -5.00
CA SER A 60 -11.07 -44.93 -6.22
C SER A 60 -12.00 -43.72 -6.08
N GLU A 61 -13.19 -43.92 -5.49
CA GLU A 61 -14.12 -42.82 -5.21
C GLU A 61 -13.53 -41.81 -4.22
N GLN A 62 -12.87 -42.26 -3.16
CA GLN A 62 -12.19 -41.39 -2.19
C GLN A 62 -11.05 -40.59 -2.85
N LEU A 63 -10.20 -41.23 -3.65
CA LEU A 63 -9.13 -40.56 -4.39
C LEU A 63 -9.67 -39.55 -5.41
N HIS A 64 -10.77 -39.88 -6.11
CA HIS A 64 -11.42 -38.93 -7.03
C HIS A 64 -12.01 -37.74 -6.27
N ALA A 65 -12.64 -37.97 -5.12
CA ALA A 65 -13.16 -36.91 -4.26
C ALA A 65 -12.03 -35.98 -3.76
N GLU A 66 -10.93 -36.55 -3.25
CA GLU A 66 -9.77 -35.79 -2.78
C GLU A 66 -9.10 -34.99 -3.91
N LEU A 67 -8.93 -35.60 -5.09
CA LEU A 67 -8.39 -34.91 -6.27
C LEU A 67 -9.30 -33.76 -6.70
N SER A 68 -10.63 -33.95 -6.66
CA SER A 68 -11.59 -32.90 -6.99
C SER A 68 -11.54 -31.75 -5.98
N ALA A 69 -11.44 -32.07 -4.69
CA ALA A 69 -11.31 -31.09 -3.61
C ALA A 69 -10.01 -30.29 -3.74
N SER A 70 -8.88 -30.96 -4.00
CA SER A 70 -7.59 -30.31 -4.23
C SER A 70 -7.60 -29.42 -5.48
N ASN A 71 -8.27 -29.84 -6.56
CA ASN A 71 -8.41 -29.02 -7.75
C ASN A 71 -9.24 -27.76 -7.49
N LEU A 72 -10.33 -27.86 -6.72
CA LEU A 72 -11.12 -26.70 -6.29
C LEU A 72 -10.31 -25.76 -5.40
N GLU A 73 -9.52 -26.30 -4.47
CA GLU A 73 -8.66 -25.50 -3.60
C GLU A 73 -7.56 -24.79 -4.40
N ARG A 74 -6.93 -25.47 -5.37
CA ARG A 74 -5.97 -24.83 -6.29
C ARG A 74 -6.61 -23.70 -7.09
N GLN A 75 -7.82 -23.89 -7.62
CA GLN A 75 -8.54 -22.84 -8.34
C GLN A 75 -8.85 -21.65 -7.43
N ARG A 76 -9.27 -21.90 -6.18
CA ARG A 76 -9.53 -20.85 -5.19
C ARG A 76 -8.26 -20.08 -4.82
N LEU A 77 -7.14 -20.78 -4.59
CA LEU A 77 -5.86 -20.15 -4.28
C LEU A 77 -5.33 -19.33 -5.47
N GLN A 78 -5.50 -19.81 -6.70
CA GLN A 78 -5.16 -19.05 -7.90
C GLN A 78 -5.98 -17.76 -7.99
N ALA A 79 -7.29 -17.83 -7.77
CA ALA A 79 -8.14 -16.64 -7.74
C ALA A 79 -7.71 -15.63 -6.66
N GLN A 80 -7.39 -16.11 -5.45
CA GLN A 80 -6.89 -15.26 -4.35
C GLN A 80 -5.53 -14.62 -4.68
N LEU A 81 -4.63 -15.36 -5.34
CA LEU A 81 -3.34 -14.84 -5.78
C LEU A 81 -3.50 -13.77 -6.85
N ASP A 82 -4.38 -13.97 -7.81
CA ASP A 82 -4.64 -13.00 -8.87
C ASP A 82 -5.31 -11.73 -8.34
N GLU A 83 -6.25 -11.87 -7.39
CA GLU A 83 -6.83 -10.73 -6.68
C GLU A 83 -5.76 -9.97 -5.88
N THR A 84 -4.93 -10.66 -5.11
CA THR A 84 -3.87 -10.03 -4.31
C THR A 84 -2.83 -9.34 -5.20
N ARG A 85 -2.49 -9.94 -6.34
CA ARG A 85 -1.60 -9.32 -7.35
C ARG A 85 -2.23 -8.05 -7.91
N ALA A 86 -3.50 -8.09 -8.31
CA ALA A 86 -4.20 -6.92 -8.80
C ALA A 86 -4.26 -5.80 -7.76
N GLN A 87 -4.55 -6.13 -6.49
CA GLN A 87 -4.54 -5.16 -5.39
C GLN A 87 -3.14 -4.57 -5.17
N ARG A 88 -2.09 -5.39 -5.19
CA ARG A 88 -0.70 -4.94 -5.04
C ARG A 88 -0.29 -4.02 -6.19
N ASP A 89 -0.61 -4.37 -7.42
CA ASP A 89 -0.26 -3.58 -8.60
C ASP A 89 -1.05 -2.25 -8.62
N ALA A 90 -2.31 -2.26 -8.21
CA ALA A 90 -3.10 -1.04 -8.01
C ALA A 90 -2.51 -0.15 -6.92
N ASN A 91 -2.16 -0.71 -5.76
CA ASN A 91 -1.52 0.03 -4.66
C ASN A 91 -0.15 0.59 -5.06
N GLN A 92 0.64 -0.19 -5.81
CA GLN A 92 1.94 0.26 -6.30
C GLN A 92 1.79 1.42 -7.30
N THR A 93 0.80 1.35 -8.19
CA THR A 93 0.50 2.44 -9.14
C THR A 93 0.04 3.69 -8.39
N ALA A 94 -0.85 3.55 -7.41
CA ALA A 94 -1.31 4.66 -6.58
C ALA A 94 -0.17 5.31 -5.79
N GLN A 95 0.75 4.51 -5.22
CA GLN A 95 1.96 4.99 -4.54
C GLN A 95 2.87 5.78 -5.49
N GLN A 96 3.07 5.29 -6.71
CA GLN A 96 3.87 5.99 -7.72
C GLN A 96 3.25 7.33 -8.12
N GLN A 97 1.92 7.36 -8.31
CA GLN A 97 1.18 8.60 -8.59
C GLN A 97 1.29 9.60 -7.43
N GLN A 98 1.05 9.17 -6.19
CA GLN A 98 1.20 10.03 -5.02
C GLN A 98 2.62 10.58 -4.88
N THR A 99 3.63 9.77 -5.17
CA THR A 99 5.03 10.20 -5.13
C THR A 99 5.30 11.26 -6.20
N ALA A 100 4.78 11.08 -7.42
CA ALA A 100 4.89 12.06 -8.49
C ALA A 100 4.15 13.38 -8.16
N ASP A 101 2.93 13.29 -7.62
CA ASP A 101 2.14 14.45 -7.20
C ASP A 101 2.83 15.23 -6.08
N LEU A 102 3.42 14.53 -5.10
CA LEU A 102 4.20 15.15 -4.03
C LEU A 102 5.46 15.85 -4.57
N ALA A 103 6.15 15.24 -5.53
CA ALA A 103 7.31 15.87 -6.18
C ALA A 103 6.88 17.15 -6.92
N GLN A 104 5.80 17.07 -7.71
CA GLN A 104 5.27 18.22 -8.45
C GLN A 104 4.77 19.33 -7.51
N ALA A 105 4.09 18.98 -6.42
CA ALA A 105 3.65 19.95 -5.42
C ALA A 105 4.83 20.67 -4.75
N ARG A 106 5.91 19.94 -4.43
CA ARG A 106 7.14 20.52 -3.88
C ARG A 106 7.81 21.48 -4.85
N GLU A 107 7.92 21.11 -6.13
CA GLU A 107 8.46 21.99 -7.17
C GLU A 107 7.63 23.27 -7.32
N ARG A 108 6.29 23.14 -7.33
CA ARG A 108 5.40 24.31 -7.37
C ARG A 108 5.58 25.23 -6.16
N VAL A 109 5.68 24.66 -4.95
CA VAL A 109 5.93 25.45 -3.73
C VAL A 109 7.28 26.16 -3.80
N GLN A 110 8.33 25.50 -4.28
CA GLN A 110 9.64 26.11 -4.46
C GLN A 110 9.59 27.26 -5.48
N ALA A 111 8.95 27.03 -6.63
CA ALA A 111 8.77 28.05 -7.66
C ALA A 111 8.00 29.27 -7.13
N LEU A 112 6.87 29.05 -6.45
CA LEU A 112 6.08 30.13 -5.83
C LEU A 112 6.87 30.86 -4.74
N THR A 113 7.68 30.15 -3.96
CA THR A 113 8.52 30.78 -2.92
C THR A 113 9.58 31.67 -3.55
N GLN A 114 10.21 31.21 -4.63
CA GLN A 114 11.20 31.99 -5.37
C GLN A 114 10.55 33.21 -6.05
N GLU A 115 9.36 33.05 -6.61
CA GLU A 115 8.58 34.14 -7.18
C GLU A 115 8.20 35.19 -6.13
N ILE A 116 7.75 34.76 -4.95
CA ILE A 116 7.51 35.65 -3.81
C ILE A 116 8.79 36.39 -3.42
N ALA A 117 9.93 35.70 -3.31
CA ALA A 117 11.20 36.35 -2.99
C ALA A 117 11.58 37.43 -4.02
N MET A 118 11.45 37.13 -5.32
CA MET A 118 11.68 38.12 -6.37
C MET A 118 10.73 39.33 -6.27
N PHE A 119 9.45 39.10 -5.95
CA PHE A 119 8.52 40.21 -5.73
C PHE A 119 8.86 41.03 -4.50
N LEU A 120 9.33 40.39 -3.41
CA LEU A 120 9.76 41.09 -2.21
C LEU A 120 10.99 41.97 -2.49
N ASP A 121 11.95 41.50 -3.28
CA ASP A 121 13.14 42.26 -3.67
C ASP A 121 12.81 43.44 -4.60
N ALA A 122 11.74 43.33 -5.38
CA ALA A 122 11.27 44.39 -6.25
C ALA A 122 10.46 45.48 -5.52
N ILE A 123 10.06 45.27 -4.25
CA ILE A 123 9.33 46.28 -3.47
C ILE A 123 10.30 47.39 -3.05
N PRO A 124 9.98 48.67 -3.34
CA PRO A 124 10.83 49.77 -2.94
C PRO A 124 10.85 49.97 -1.41
N PRO A 125 11.94 50.55 -0.88
CA PRO A 125 12.08 50.85 0.53
C PRO A 125 10.98 51.77 1.05
N ASP A 126 10.64 51.65 2.34
CA ASP A 126 9.61 52.54 2.92
C ASP A 126 10.18 53.97 2.95
N PRO A 127 9.52 54.97 2.35
CA PRO A 127 10.02 56.34 2.34
C PRO A 127 10.18 56.94 3.74
N ARG A 128 9.63 56.31 4.78
CA ARG A 128 9.78 56.72 6.19
C ARG A 128 11.11 56.28 6.82
N GLY A 129 11.94 55.51 6.10
CA GLY A 129 13.33 55.21 6.49
C GLY A 129 13.48 54.27 7.70
N GLY A 130 12.42 53.55 8.10
CA GLY A 130 12.46 52.56 9.17
C GLY A 130 12.81 51.16 8.66
N ASP A 131 13.44 50.34 9.52
CA ASP A 131 13.73 48.93 9.19
C ASP A 131 12.46 48.08 9.13
N ILE A 132 11.45 48.38 9.94
CA ILE A 132 10.14 47.73 9.90
C ILE A 132 9.13 48.71 9.35
N GLY A 133 8.35 48.28 8.35
CA GLY A 133 7.35 49.09 7.68
C GLY A 133 6.03 48.34 7.47
N VAL A 134 4.93 49.06 7.60
CA VAL A 134 3.61 48.54 7.21
C VAL A 134 3.43 48.79 5.71
N ARG A 135 3.48 47.75 4.90
CA ARG A 135 3.55 47.84 3.43
C ARG A 135 2.18 47.96 2.78
N TRP A 136 1.25 47.16 3.27
CA TRP A 136 -0.11 47.10 2.76
C TRP A 136 -1.09 46.88 3.91
N GLY A 137 -2.31 47.35 3.71
CA GLY A 137 -3.40 47.23 4.65
C GLY A 137 -4.73 47.35 3.92
N GLU A 138 -5.63 46.42 4.17
CA GLU A 138 -7.01 46.47 3.71
C GLU A 138 -7.96 46.29 4.90
N PHE A 139 -8.98 47.13 4.93
CA PHE A 139 -9.99 47.16 5.97
C PHE A 139 -11.36 47.21 5.32
N ARG A 140 -12.17 46.20 5.60
CA ARG A 140 -13.51 46.03 5.01
C ARG A 140 -14.55 45.81 6.09
N GLN A 141 -15.57 46.64 6.10
CA GLN A 141 -16.70 46.52 7.00
C GLN A 141 -17.78 45.63 6.35
N GLN A 142 -17.63 44.31 6.46
CA GLN A 142 -18.53 43.35 5.82
C GLN A 142 -19.91 43.27 6.51
N GLN A 143 -19.96 43.52 7.82
CA GLN A 143 -21.18 43.46 8.63
C GLN A 143 -21.24 44.65 9.60
N PRO A 144 -22.43 45.11 10.00
CA PRO A 144 -22.57 46.08 11.07
C PRO A 144 -21.86 45.58 12.33
N GLY A 145 -21.01 46.40 12.94
CA GLY A 145 -20.27 46.02 14.14
C GLY A 145 -19.07 45.08 13.92
N GLN A 146 -18.67 44.77 12.68
CA GLN A 146 -17.45 43.99 12.42
C GLN A 146 -16.56 44.60 11.33
N LEU A 147 -15.26 44.67 11.60
CA LEU A 147 -14.24 45.11 10.65
C LEU A 147 -13.26 43.97 10.37
N ALA A 148 -13.27 43.46 9.14
CA ALA A 148 -12.24 42.56 8.67
C ALA A 148 -10.98 43.36 8.32
N TYR A 149 -9.82 42.89 8.76
CA TYR A 149 -8.54 43.51 8.47
C TYR A 149 -7.55 42.52 7.88
N GLN A 150 -6.71 43.01 6.99
CA GLN A 150 -5.54 42.33 6.46
C GLN A 150 -4.41 43.35 6.37
N ALA A 151 -3.23 43.01 6.86
CA ALA A 151 -2.07 43.89 6.82
C ALA A 151 -0.81 43.10 6.55
N LEU A 152 0.06 43.67 5.72
CA LEU A 152 1.39 43.15 5.41
C LEU A 152 2.43 44.05 6.08
N ILE A 153 3.23 43.46 6.95
CA ILE A 153 4.34 44.11 7.64
C ILE A 153 5.61 43.47 7.10
N MET A 154 6.58 44.30 6.71
CA MET A 154 7.86 43.84 6.17
C MET A 154 9.02 44.52 6.87
N ARG A 155 10.15 43.80 6.87
CA ARG A 155 11.45 44.36 7.21
C ARG A 155 12.21 44.74 5.94
N GLU A 156 12.95 45.84 5.97
CA GLU A 156 13.77 46.34 4.88
C GLU A 156 15.08 45.57 4.75
N LYS A 157 15.75 45.26 5.87
CA LYS A 157 16.98 44.47 5.86
C LYS A 157 16.71 42.98 5.94
N GLU A 158 17.41 42.21 5.12
CA GLU A 158 17.45 40.75 5.22
C GLU A 158 18.45 40.32 6.28
N GLY A 159 18.11 39.24 6.98
CA GLY A 159 18.96 38.69 8.04
C GLY A 159 18.83 39.45 9.36
N GLY A 160 18.84 38.69 10.46
CA GLY A 160 18.73 39.20 11.82
C GLY A 160 17.90 38.26 12.69
N GLN A 161 17.74 38.61 13.96
CA GLN A 161 16.83 37.88 14.84
C GLN A 161 15.37 38.17 14.42
N THR A 162 14.52 37.16 14.54
CA THR A 162 13.07 37.31 14.35
C THR A 162 12.55 38.37 15.30
N PHE A 163 11.95 39.43 14.75
CA PHE A 163 11.34 40.48 15.54
C PHE A 163 10.07 39.93 16.17
N GLN A 164 9.96 40.07 17.48
CA GLN A 164 8.75 39.77 18.22
C GLN A 164 8.18 41.10 18.68
N GLY A 165 6.91 41.34 18.43
CA GLY A 165 6.27 42.60 18.78
C GLY A 165 4.76 42.48 18.70
N ASN A 166 4.07 43.60 18.86
CA ASN A 166 2.62 43.64 18.78
C ASN A 166 2.16 44.64 17.73
N ILE A 167 1.03 44.31 17.09
CA ILE A 167 0.30 45.25 16.24
C ILE A 167 -0.90 45.74 17.04
N THR A 168 -1.14 47.05 16.98
CA THR A 168 -2.36 47.67 17.51
C THR A 168 -3.05 48.40 16.37
N LEU A 169 -4.35 48.18 16.24
CA LEU A 169 -5.20 48.85 15.26
C LEU A 169 -6.05 49.89 15.99
N GLU A 170 -5.87 51.16 15.66
CA GLU A 170 -6.72 52.25 16.16
C GLU A 170 -7.68 52.65 15.04
N VAL A 171 -8.96 52.27 15.20
CA VAL A 171 -10.02 52.51 14.24
C VAL A 171 -10.75 53.78 14.63
N SER A 172 -10.62 54.83 13.82
CA SER A 172 -11.38 56.07 14.01
C SER A 172 -12.57 56.12 13.07
N GLY A 173 -13.68 56.65 13.58
CA GLY A 173 -14.96 56.59 12.90
C GLY A 173 -15.97 57.55 13.47
N ASN A 174 -17.21 57.38 13.02
CA ASN A 174 -18.31 58.22 13.42
C ASN A 174 -19.54 57.37 13.77
N TYR A 175 -20.25 57.79 14.80
CA TYR A 175 -21.55 57.24 15.16
C TYR A 175 -22.66 57.88 14.32
N LYS A 176 -23.84 57.22 14.29
CA LYS A 176 -25.05 57.76 13.64
C LYS A 176 -25.48 59.14 14.19
N ASN A 177 -25.15 59.44 15.44
CA ASN A 177 -25.44 60.72 16.09
C ASN A 177 -24.43 61.83 15.76
N GLY A 178 -23.45 61.58 14.89
CA GLY A 178 -22.41 62.55 14.50
C GLY A 178 -21.21 62.60 15.45
N ARG A 179 -21.23 61.90 16.58
CA ARG A 179 -20.07 61.81 17.50
C ARG A 179 -18.93 61.06 16.81
N ARG A 180 -17.72 61.61 16.87
CA ARG A 180 -16.50 60.93 16.45
C ARG A 180 -15.87 60.22 17.63
N ASP A 181 -15.36 59.03 17.40
CA ASP A 181 -14.70 58.22 18.42
C ASP A 181 -13.63 57.33 17.79
N ALA A 182 -12.75 56.79 18.63
CA ALA A 182 -11.69 55.88 18.23
C ALA A 182 -11.74 54.61 19.09
N VAL A 183 -11.67 53.47 18.44
CA VAL A 183 -11.67 52.16 19.08
C VAL A 183 -10.34 51.48 18.82
N THR A 184 -9.66 51.08 19.87
CA THR A 184 -8.35 50.42 19.79
C THR A 184 -8.53 48.92 19.94
N SER A 185 -7.88 48.14 19.07
CA SER A 185 -7.86 46.68 19.16
C SER A 185 -7.02 46.20 20.34
N GLU A 186 -7.23 44.97 20.76
CA GLU A 186 -6.26 44.28 21.59
C GLU A 186 -4.91 44.14 20.84
N PRO A 187 -3.77 44.13 21.56
CA PRO A 187 -2.47 43.91 20.95
C PRO A 187 -2.38 42.53 20.28
N ILE A 188 -2.06 42.50 19.00
CA ILE A 188 -1.92 41.28 18.21
C ILE A 188 -0.43 40.92 18.17
N ALA A 189 -0.06 39.84 18.85
CA ALA A 189 1.32 39.37 18.85
C ALA A 189 1.75 38.89 17.46
N ILE A 190 2.91 39.36 17.01
CA ILE A 190 3.49 39.00 15.71
C ILE A 190 4.92 38.53 15.86
N LYS A 191 5.28 37.60 14.97
CA LYS A 191 6.66 37.20 14.70
C LYS A 191 6.98 37.61 13.28
N LEU A 192 7.93 38.53 13.14
CA LEU A 192 8.35 39.10 11.87
C LEU A 192 9.79 38.69 11.59
N ASP A 193 9.94 37.80 10.61
CA ASP A 193 11.25 37.51 10.02
C ASP A 193 11.52 38.53 8.90
N ARG A 194 11.26 38.17 7.64
CA ARG A 194 11.25 39.10 6.50
C ARG A 194 9.93 39.83 6.34
N TYR A 195 8.82 39.10 6.43
CA TYR A 195 7.46 39.64 6.34
C TYR A 195 6.50 38.84 7.23
N THR A 196 5.36 39.44 7.57
CA THR A 196 4.29 38.75 8.27
C THR A 196 2.93 39.29 7.84
N HIS A 197 1.94 38.41 7.82
CA HIS A 197 0.57 38.76 7.48
C HIS A 197 -0.29 38.77 8.75
N ALA A 198 -0.87 39.92 9.07
CA ALA A 198 -1.82 40.05 10.16
C ALA A 198 -3.22 40.13 9.57
N GLN A 199 -4.04 39.12 9.84
CA GLN A 199 -5.43 39.06 9.40
C GLN A 199 -6.37 38.68 10.53
N GLY A 200 -7.59 39.20 10.48
CA GLY A 200 -8.61 38.85 11.44
C GLY A 200 -9.85 39.71 11.29
N SER A 201 -10.66 39.71 12.35
CA SER A 201 -11.81 40.59 12.49
C SER A 201 -11.78 41.27 13.85
N MET A 202 -12.26 42.51 13.90
CA MET A 202 -12.41 43.29 15.12
C MET A 202 -13.87 43.67 15.28
N THR A 203 -14.41 43.51 16.49
CA THR A 203 -15.74 43.99 16.82
C THR A 203 -15.72 45.51 17.01
N LEU A 204 -16.71 46.16 16.44
CA LEU A 204 -16.93 47.59 16.55
C LEU A 204 -18.18 47.84 17.39
N PRO A 205 -18.23 48.92 18.19
CA PRO A 205 -19.42 49.30 18.92
C PRO A 205 -20.64 49.50 18.02
N ASP A 206 -21.83 49.28 18.57
CA ASP A 206 -23.07 49.43 17.82
C ASP A 206 -23.25 50.84 17.27
N GLY A 207 -23.60 50.91 15.98
CA GLY A 207 -23.79 52.19 15.29
C GLY A 207 -22.50 52.95 14.96
N PHE A 208 -21.32 52.35 15.17
CA PHE A 208 -20.03 52.89 14.77
C PHE A 208 -19.71 52.57 13.31
N THR A 209 -19.44 53.60 12.52
CA THR A 209 -18.98 53.48 11.13
C THR A 209 -17.50 53.79 11.07
N ALA A 210 -16.69 52.79 10.71
CA ALA A 210 -15.24 52.96 10.64
C ALA A 210 -14.86 53.79 9.40
N ARG A 211 -13.90 54.71 9.56
CA ARG A 211 -13.46 55.62 8.48
C ARG A 211 -11.99 55.50 8.19
N MET A 212 -11.18 55.47 9.23
CA MET A 212 -9.74 55.33 9.10
C MET A 212 -9.24 54.29 10.11
N VAL A 213 -8.17 53.60 9.76
CA VAL A 213 -7.44 52.71 10.65
C VAL A 213 -5.99 53.11 10.69
N THR A 214 -5.49 53.34 11.89
CA THR A 214 -4.07 53.53 12.15
C THR A 214 -3.49 52.22 12.65
N ILE A 215 -2.61 51.62 11.84
CA ILE A 215 -1.83 50.46 12.22
C ILE A 215 -0.58 50.97 12.93
N ARG A 216 -0.33 50.51 14.16
CA ARG A 216 0.93 50.71 14.88
C ARG A 216 1.61 49.38 15.13
N VAL A 217 2.90 49.32 14.84
CA VAL A 217 3.77 48.19 15.17
C VAL A 217 4.67 48.62 16.31
N VAL A 218 4.61 47.90 17.43
CA VAL A 218 5.40 48.18 18.63
C VAL A 218 6.29 46.99 18.98
N ASP A 219 7.46 47.27 19.53
CA ASP A 219 8.36 46.24 20.06
C ASP A 219 7.93 45.76 21.46
N PRO A 220 8.60 44.76 22.06
CA PRO A 220 8.27 44.26 23.40
C PRO A 220 8.51 45.28 24.51
N GLN A 221 9.26 46.35 24.23
CA GLN A 221 9.49 47.48 25.12
C GLN A 221 8.48 48.63 24.86
N SER A 222 7.42 48.37 24.11
CA SER A 222 6.37 49.31 23.71
C SER A 222 6.88 50.52 22.91
N ARG A 223 8.04 50.43 22.25
CA ARG A 223 8.53 51.47 21.34
C ARG A 223 7.91 51.26 19.97
N GLN A 224 7.40 52.34 19.39
CA GLN A 224 6.82 52.31 18.05
C GLN A 224 7.91 52.14 17.00
N GLN A 225 7.80 51.07 16.22
CA GLN A 225 8.71 50.73 15.13
C GLN A 225 8.15 51.18 13.78
N ALA A 226 6.84 51.06 13.58
CA ALA A 226 6.17 51.47 12.35
C ALA A 226 4.77 52.00 12.63
N MET A 227 4.28 52.88 11.75
CA MET A 227 2.91 53.36 11.78
C MET A 227 2.41 53.62 10.36
N ARG A 228 1.16 53.28 10.05
CA ARG A 228 0.52 53.66 8.78
C ARG A 228 -0.98 53.80 8.91
N ILE A 229 -1.56 54.76 8.19
CA ILE A 229 -2.99 55.06 8.20
C ILE A 229 -3.60 54.59 6.88
N TYR A 230 -4.74 53.93 6.96
CA TYR A 230 -5.53 53.47 5.84
C TYR A 230 -6.98 53.93 5.97
N TYR A 231 -7.66 54.13 4.85
CA TYR A 231 -9.10 54.40 4.84
C TYR A 231 -9.87 53.08 4.79
N VAL A 232 -10.97 53.00 5.53
CA VAL A 232 -11.85 51.83 5.50
C VAL A 232 -12.70 51.88 4.25
N ARG A 233 -12.75 50.76 3.53
CA ARG A 233 -13.69 50.57 2.42
C ARG A 233 -15.01 50.06 3.00
N GLY A 234 -16.06 50.85 2.79
CA GLY A 234 -17.44 50.48 3.08
C GLY A 234 -18.06 49.65 1.97
#